data_AF-A0A946C1B1-F1
#
_entry.id   AF-A0A946C1B1-F1
#
_cell.length_a   1.000
_cell.length_b   1.000
_cell.length_c   1.000
_cell.angle_alpha   90.00
_cell.angle_beta   90.00
_cell.angle_gamma   90.00
#
_symmetry.space_group_name_H-M   'P 1'
#
loop_
_entity.id
_entity.type
_entity.pdbx_description
1 polymer ?
#
loop_
_entity_poly.entity_id
_entity_poly.type
_entity_poly.pdbx_seq_one_letter_code
_entity_poly.pdbx_strand_id
1 'polypeptide(L)' 'EEANIVDMLKKSRGEFAYTLIDIEEEIPSSVIENIKQVDGILKVRALYQN' A
#
# COMPACT_ATOMS: atom_id res chain seq x y z
N GLU A 1 5.21 -2.14 -14.96
CA GLU A 1 4.96 -0.69 -14.97
C GLU A 1 5.64 -0.10 -13.76
N GLU A 2 6.22 1.09 -13.90
CA GLU A 2 6.77 1.84 -12.79
C GLU A 2 5.64 2.67 -12.17
N ALA A 3 5.56 2.69 -10.84
CA ALA A 3 4.64 3.55 -10.10
C ALA A 3 5.47 4.55 -9.31
N ASN A 4 5.16 5.84 -9.45
CA ASN A 4 5.89 6.91 -8.79
C ASN A 4 5.29 7.16 -7.40
N ILE A 5 6.13 7.06 -6.37
CA ILE A 5 5.73 7.34 -4.98
C ILE A 5 5.88 8.83 -4.71
N VAL A 6 4.75 9.50 -4.49
CA VAL A 6 4.69 10.92 -4.13
C VAL A 6 5.07 11.12 -2.67
N ASP A 7 4.47 10.32 -1.79
CA ASP A 7 4.76 10.33 -0.37
C ASP A 7 4.59 8.94 0.25
N MET A 8 5.31 8.71 1.36
CA MET A 8 5.26 7.47 2.10
C MET A 8 5.34 7.74 3.60
N LEU A 9 4.26 7.43 4.30
CA LEU A 9 4.23 7.47 5.76
C LEU A 9 4.37 6.06 6.32
N LYS A 10 5.36 5.84 7.17
CA LYS A 10 5.48 4.62 7.98
C LYS A 10 5.28 4.96 9.44
N LYS A 11 4.41 4.21 10.12
CA LYS A 11 4.21 4.30 11.57
C LYS A 11 4.03 2.92 12.16
N SER A 12 4.50 2.76 13.39
CA SER A 12 4.34 1.54 14.17
C SER A 12 3.92 1.86 15.60
N ARG A 13 3.20 0.93 16.23
CA ARG A 13 2.76 1.00 17.63
C ARG A 13 2.62 -0.42 18.17
N GLY A 14 3.50 -0.80 19.09
CA GLY A 14 3.58 -2.16 19.60
C GLY A 14 3.81 -3.15 18.46
N GLU A 15 2.98 -4.20 18.41
CA GLU A 15 3.08 -5.27 17.40
C GLU A 15 2.51 -4.91 16.02
N PHE A 16 2.03 -3.68 15.83
CA PHE A 16 1.39 -3.25 14.59
C PHE A 16 2.20 -2.17 13.88
N ALA A 17 2.30 -2.29 12.56
CA ALA A 17 2.81 -1.26 11.69
C ALA A 17 1.83 -1.01 10.54
N TYR A 18 1.77 0.23 10.08
CA TYR A 18 1.09 0.59 8.85
C TYR A 18 1.97 1.47 7.98
N THR A 19 1.79 1.30 6.68
CA THR A 19 2.39 2.13 5.66
C THR A 19 1.25 2.75 4.85
N LEU A 20 1.29 4.07 4.70
CA LEU A 20 0.45 4.80 3.76
C LEU A 20 1.35 5.26 2.61
N ILE A 21 0.94 4.98 1.38
CA ILE A 21 1.68 5.30 0.17
C ILE A 21 0.75 6.14 -0.70
N ASP A 22 1.23 7.30 -1.11
CA ASP A 22 0.58 8.15 -2.11
C ASP A 22 1.33 8.00 -3.44
N ILE A 23 0.60 7.82 -4.53
CA ILE A 23 1.17 7.60 -5.87
C ILE A 23 0.45 8.47 -6.91
N GLU A 24 1.14 8.83 -8.00
CA GLU A 24 0.56 9.67 -9.05
C GLU A 24 -0.40 8.89 -9.96
N GLU A 25 -0.19 7.58 -10.10
CA GLU A 25 -0.91 6.74 -11.07
C GLU A 25 -2.08 5.96 -10.45
N GLU A 26 -2.98 5.45 -11.31
CA GLU A 26 -4.00 4.50 -10.88
C GLU A 26 -3.35 3.20 -10.39
N ILE A 27 -3.80 2.68 -9.24
CA ILE A 27 -3.24 1.47 -8.65
C ILE A 27 -3.82 0.24 -9.37
N PRO A 28 -3.02 -0.55 -10.11
CA PRO A 28 -3.51 -1.78 -10.71
C PRO A 28 -3.93 -2.78 -9.63
N SER A 29 -5.03 -3.49 -9.85
CA SER A 29 -5.54 -4.49 -8.90
C SER A 29 -4.50 -5.59 -8.60
N SER A 30 -3.65 -5.93 -9.57
CA SER A 30 -2.55 -6.88 -9.40
C SER A 30 -1.52 -6.45 -8.35
N VAL A 31 -1.24 -5.15 -8.22
CA VAL A 31 -0.31 -4.62 -7.20
C VAL A 31 -0.90 -4.83 -5.80
N ILE A 32 -2.20 -4.53 -5.64
CA ILE A 32 -2.92 -4.73 -4.37
C ILE A 32 -2.90 -6.21 -3.99
N GLU A 33 -3.19 -7.10 -4.95
CA GLU A 33 -3.17 -8.55 -4.71
C GLU A 33 -1.78 -9.04 -4.33
N ASN A 34 -0.72 -8.58 -5.00
CA ASN A 34 0.65 -8.95 -4.66
C ASN A 34 1.03 -8.53 -3.23
N ILE A 35 0.64 -7.33 -2.79
CA ILE A 35 0.91 -6.86 -1.41
C ILE A 35 0.17 -7.72 -0.39
N LYS A 36 -1.07 -8.14 -0.68
CA LYS A 36 -1.85 -9.03 0.21
C LYS A 36 -1.19 -10.40 0.44
N GLN A 37 -0.37 -10.87 -0.51
CA GLN A 37 0.33 -12.15 -0.40
C GLN A 37 1.61 -12.08 0.44
N VAL A 38 2.07 -10.88 0.82
CA VAL A 38 3.26 -10.74 1.66
C VAL A 38 2.94 -11.23 3.07
N ASP A 39 3.74 -12.17 3.58
CA ASP A 39 3.57 -12.73 4.91
C ASP A 39 3.55 -11.64 6.00
N GLY A 40 2.65 -11.79 6.96
CA GLY A 40 2.42 -10.80 8.02
C GLY A 40 1.57 -9.58 7.61
N ILE A 41 1.17 -9.42 6.34
CA ILE A 41 0.21 -8.37 5.96
C ILE A 41 -1.18 -8.72 6.45
N LEU A 42 -1.72 -7.89 7.34
CA LEU A 42 -3.06 -8.09 7.91
C LEU A 42 -4.17 -7.54 7.00
N LYS A 43 -3.90 -6.45 6.28
CA LYS A 43 -4.90 -5.76 5.44
C LYS A 43 -4.24 -4.81 4.44
N VAL A 44 -4.78 -4.77 3.22
CA VAL A 44 -4.46 -3.79 2.18
C VAL A 44 -5.75 -3.11 1.71
N ARG A 45 -5.70 -1.79 1.47
CA ARG A 45 -6.82 -1.00 0.95
C ARG A 45 -6.29 0.06 -0.02
N ALA A 46 -6.95 0.21 -1.17
CA ALA A 46 -6.91 1.45 -1.93
C ALA A 46 -7.92 2.43 -1.31
N LEU A 47 -7.49 3.67 -1.03
CA LEU A 47 -8.33 4.67 -0.35
C LEU A 47 -9.14 5.53 -1.33
N TYR A 48 -8.65 5.66 -2.56
CA TYR A 48 -9.31 6.38 -3.65
C TYR A 48 -9.08 5.57 -4.93
N GLN A 49 -10.16 5.22 -5.62
CA GLN A 49 -10.15 4.65 -6.97
C GLN A 49 -11.26 5.38 -7.72
N ASN A 50 -10.92 6.04 -8.83
CA ASN A 50 -11.91 6.58 -9.76
C ASN A 50 -12.39 5.46 -10.68
#